data_AF-A0A3D3X678-F1
#
_entry.id   AF-A0A3D3X678-F1
#
_cell.length_a   1.000
_cell.length_b   1.000
_cell.length_c   1.000
_cell.angle_alpha   90.00
_cell.angle_beta   90.00
_cell.angle_gamma   90.00
#
_symmetry.space_group_name_H-M   'P 1'
#
loop_
_entity.id
_entity.type
_entity.pdbx_description
1 polymer ?
#
loop_
_entity_poly.entity_id
_entity_poly.type
_entity_poly.pdbx_seq_one_letter_code
_entity_poly.pdbx_strand_id
1 'polypeptide(L)'
;MKALVTGATGMIGTALCQRFEKNSIPHLQLSRNPSGSSKKLVYWNPEEKVLEHEKLREVDTVIHLAGENVGKRWTHNTRKKILSSRSDSSRFLFE
;
A
#
# COMPACT_ATOMS: atom_id res chain seq x y z
N MET A 1 -0.64 8.39 -16.86
CA MET A 1 -1.08 7.29 -15.98
C MET A 1 -0.04 7.07 -14.88
N LYS A 2 -0.32 7.46 -13.64
CA LYS A 2 0.52 7.20 -12.47
C LYS A 2 -0.19 6.24 -11.53
N ALA A 3 0.49 5.15 -11.15
CA ALA A 3 -0.05 4.15 -10.24
C ALA A 3 0.32 4.44 -8.79
N LEU A 4 -0.59 4.21 -7.85
CA LEU A 4 -0.33 4.18 -6.41
C LEU A 4 -0.30 2.72 -5.95
N VAL A 5 0.82 2.28 -5.39
CA VAL A 5 1.01 0.90 -4.94
C VAL A 5 1.06 0.87 -3.41
N THR A 6 0.08 0.22 -2.79
CA THR A 6 0.14 -0.10 -1.35
C THR A 6 0.85 -1.44 -1.15
N GLY A 7 1.49 -1.65 0.00
CA GLY A 7 2.25 -2.90 0.23
C GLY A 7 3.47 -3.02 -0.69
N ALA A 8 4.00 -1.90 -1.16
CA ALA A 8 5.12 -1.81 -2.11
C ALA A 8 6.42 -2.48 -1.61
N THR A 9 6.60 -2.59 -0.29
CA THR A 9 7.75 -3.25 0.34
C THR A 9 7.57 -4.76 0.55
N GLY A 10 6.38 -5.31 0.25
CA GLY A 10 6.10 -6.74 0.29
C GLY A 10 6.74 -7.49 -0.87
N MET A 11 6.67 -8.83 -0.84
CA MET A 11 7.25 -9.70 -1.87
C MET A 11 6.76 -9.33 -3.29
N ILE A 12 5.44 -9.23 -3.47
CA ILE A 12 4.84 -8.89 -4.78
C ILE A 12 5.07 -7.40 -5.09
N GLY A 13 4.88 -6.52 -4.11
CA GLY A 13 5.03 -5.08 -4.27
C GLY A 13 6.44 -4.68 -4.73
N THR A 14 7.47 -5.32 -4.18
CA THR A 14 8.87 -5.05 -4.53
C THR A 14 9.14 -5.41 -5.98
N ALA A 15 8.75 -6.62 -6.40
CA ALA A 15 8.92 -7.08 -7.77
C ALA A 15 8.12 -6.22 -8.77
N LEU A 16 6.91 -5.81 -8.40
CA LEU A 16 6.08 -4.92 -9.22
C LEU A 16 6.73 -3.54 -9.39
N CYS A 17 7.18 -2.92 -8.30
CA CYS A 17 7.83 -1.61 -8.35
C CYS A 17 9.12 -1.66 -9.18
N GLN A 18 9.95 -2.69 -9.00
CA GLN A 18 11.13 -2.90 -9.85
C GLN A 18 10.77 -3.00 -11.34
N ARG A 19 9.68 -3.70 -11.67
CA ARG A 19 9.19 -3.78 -13.05
C ARG A 19 8.69 -2.43 -13.55
N PHE A 20 8.01 -1.63 -12.73
CA PHE A 20 7.60 -0.28 -13.09
C PHE A 20 8.80 0.63 -13.34
N GLU A 21 9.84 0.58 -12.50
CA GLU A 21 11.10 1.31 -12.75
C GLU A 21 11.71 0.91 -14.10
N LYS A 22 11.85 -0.39 -14.36
CA LYS A 22 12.45 -0.90 -15.61
C LYS A 22 11.69 -0.45 -16.86
N ASN A 23 10.38 -0.28 -16.76
CA ASN A 23 9.52 0.14 -17.88
C ASN A 23 9.19 1.64 -17.86
N SER A 24 9.84 2.44 -17.01
CA SER A 24 9.58 3.87 -16.84
C SER A 24 8.10 4.22 -16.57
N ILE A 25 7.40 3.34 -15.85
CA ILE A 25 6.00 3.56 -15.47
C ILE A 25 5.98 4.42 -14.19
N PRO A 26 5.36 5.62 -14.22
CA PRO A 26 5.26 6.48 -13.06
C PRO A 26 4.45 5.80 -11.95
N HIS A 27 5.01 5.77 -10.74
CA HIS A 27 4.31 5.22 -9.59
C HIS A 27 4.73 5.88 -8.27
N LEU A 28 3.82 5.78 -7.30
CA LEU A 28 4.00 6.14 -5.91
C LEU A 28 3.83 4.89 -5.03
N GLN A 29 4.49 4.90 -3.88
CA GLN A 29 4.49 3.81 -2.92
C GLN A 29 3.84 4.28 -1.63
N LEU A 30 2.72 3.65 -1.27
CA LEU A 30 1.97 3.97 -0.07
C LEU A 30 2.45 3.11 1.09
N SER A 31 3.01 3.75 2.13
CA SER A 31 3.67 3.07 3.24
C SER A 31 3.28 3.65 4.59
N ARG A 32 3.11 2.76 5.58
CA ARG A 32 2.93 3.15 7.00
C ARG A 32 4.23 3.59 7.65
N ASN A 33 5.36 3.27 7.04
CA ASN A 33 6.67 3.64 7.55
C ASN A 33 7.32 4.63 6.57
N PRO A 34 7.44 5.92 6.94
CA PRO A 34 8.03 6.94 6.08
C PRO A 34 9.56 6.89 6.05
N SER A 35 10.21 5.92 6.72
CA SER A 35 11.66 5.85 6.92
C SER A 35 12.51 5.52 5.68
N GLY A 36 12.03 5.83 4.48
CA GLY A 36 12.81 5.81 3.24
C GLY A 36 12.80 7.19 2.61
N SER A 37 13.96 7.75 2.27
CA SER A 37 14.10 9.05 1.60
C SER A 37 13.71 9.04 0.11
N SER A 38 12.82 8.13 -0.31
CA SER A 38 12.37 8.08 -1.69
C SER A 38 11.31 9.15 -1.92
N LYS A 39 11.52 10.01 -2.92
CA LYS A 39 10.51 10.97 -3.41
C LYS A 39 9.18 10.32 -3.82
N LYS A 40 9.15 8.99 -3.96
CA LYS A 40 7.98 8.19 -4.34
C LYS A 40 7.13 7.74 -3.15
N LEU A 41 7.59 7.96 -1.92
CA LEU A 41 6.87 7.55 -0.71
C LEU A 41 5.75 8.54 -0.35
N VAL A 42 4.57 7.96 -0.18
CA VAL A 42 3.37 8.61 0.34
C VAL A 42 3.07 7.96 1.69
N TYR A 43 2.99 8.77 2.73
CA TYR A 43 2.63 8.26 4.05
C TYR A 43 1.12 8.02 4.13
N TRP A 44 0.76 6.92 4.79
CA TRP A 44 -0.61 6.67 5.21
C TRP A 44 -0.66 5.87 6.51
N ASN A 45 -1.78 5.96 7.20
CA ASN A 45 -2.12 5.05 8.26
C ASN A 45 -3.64 4.76 8.20
N PRO A 46 -4.05 3.56 7.73
CA PRO A 46 -5.46 3.18 7.68
C PRO A 46 -6.14 3.12 9.05
N GLU A 47 -5.39 2.80 10.12
CA GLU A 47 -5.93 2.69 11.48
C GLU A 47 -6.29 4.08 12.03
N GLU A 48 -5.44 5.06 11.73
CA GLU A 48 -5.62 6.46 12.15
C GLU A 48 -6.32 7.32 11.09
N LYS A 49 -6.75 6.72 9.97
CA LYS A 49 -7.33 7.41 8.81
C LYS A 49 -6.50 8.59 8.29
N VAL A 50 -5.17 8.43 8.28
CA VAL A 50 -4.23 9.45 7.78
C VAL A 50 -3.79 9.10 6.36
N LEU A 51 -3.80 10.08 5.47
CA LEU A 51 -3.31 9.97 4.10
C LEU A 51 -2.79 11.32 3.60
N GLU A 52 -1.61 11.34 2.98
CA GLU A 52 -1.05 12.55 2.35
C GLU A 52 -1.73 12.85 1.00
N HIS A 53 -2.97 13.35 1.04
CA HIS A 53 -3.80 13.61 -0.15
C HIS A 53 -3.10 14.47 -1.22
N GLU A 54 -2.25 15.41 -0.83
CA GLU A 54 -1.57 16.30 -1.77
C GLU A 54 -0.67 15.57 -2.77
N LYS A 55 -0.06 14.46 -2.36
CA LYS A 55 0.78 13.64 -3.24
C LYS A 55 -0.02 12.78 -4.21
N LEU A 56 -1.34 12.68 -4.03
CA LEU A 56 -2.22 11.82 -4.83
C LEU A 56 -2.84 12.53 -6.04
N ARG A 57 -2.64 13.84 -6.20
CA ARG A 57 -3.31 14.66 -7.22
C ARG A 57 -3.17 14.15 -8.66
N GLU A 58 -2.11 13.41 -8.96
CA GLU A 58 -1.82 12.87 -10.30
C GLU A 58 -1.96 11.34 -10.38
N VAL A 59 -2.58 10.69 -9.39
CA VAL A 59 -2.76 9.23 -9.37
C VAL A 59 -4.02 8.87 -10.17
N ASP A 60 -3.83 7.99 -11.16
CA ASP A 60 -4.92 7.51 -12.02
C ASP A 60 -5.37 6.08 -11.66
N THR A 61 -4.55 5.35 -10.90
CA THR A 61 -4.79 3.93 -10.64
C THR A 61 -4.25 3.54 -9.27
N VAL A 62 -5.03 2.78 -8.49
CA VAL A 62 -4.61 2.22 -7.21
C VAL A 62 -4.40 0.71 -7.35
N ILE A 63 -3.23 0.23 -6.94
CA ILE A 63 -2.88 -1.19 -6.84
C ILE A 63 -2.74 -1.53 -5.36
N HIS A 64 -3.76 -2.22 -4.82
CA HIS A 64 -3.83 -2.52 -3.40
C HIS A 64 -3.22 -3.89 -3.06
N LEU A 65 -1.95 -3.91 -2.62
CA LEU A 65 -1.26 -5.13 -2.17
C LEU A 65 -0.98 -5.15 -0.65
N ALA A 66 -1.42 -4.12 0.08
CA ALA A 66 -1.27 -4.09 1.54
C ALA A 66 -2.19 -5.13 2.19
N GLY A 67 -1.69 -5.77 3.25
CA GLY A 67 -2.47 -6.72 4.04
C GLY A 67 -1.61 -7.47 5.05
N GLU A 68 -2.26 -8.05 6.05
CA GLU A 68 -1.61 -8.90 7.05
C GLU A 68 -1.11 -10.21 6.39
N ASN A 69 0.06 -10.67 6.83
CA ASN A 69 0.69 -11.89 6.36
C ASN A 69 -0.11 -13.13 6.81
N VAL A 70 -0.43 -14.01 5.85
CA VAL A 70 -1.27 -15.20 6.06
C VAL A 70 -0.48 -16.46 6.47
N GLY A 71 0.85 -16.43 6.35
CA GLY A 71 1.76 -17.54 6.70
C GLY A 71 2.03 -17.70 8.20
N LYS A 72 1.18 -17.10 9.05
CA LYS A 72 1.24 -17.19 10.51
C LYS A 72 0.21 -18.21 11.01
N ARG A 73 0.33 -18.69 12.26
CA ARG A 73 -0.69 -19.58 12.87
C ARG A 73 -2.08 -18.92 12.89
N TRP A 74 -3.09 -19.64 12.41
CA TRP A 74 -4.48 -19.15 12.28
C TRP A 74 -5.26 -19.23 13.60
N THR A 75 -4.98 -18.31 14.52
CA THR A 75 -5.79 -18.09 15.71
C THR A 75 -7.03 -17.25 15.38
N HIS A 76 -8.01 -17.19 16.30
CA HIS A 76 -9.15 -16.27 16.15
C HIS A 76 -8.70 -14.82 15.92
N ASN A 77 -7.72 -14.35 16.70
CA ASN A 77 -7.16 -13.01 16.55
C ASN A 77 -6.44 -12.82 15.21
N THR A 78 -5.66 -13.82 14.75
CA THR A 78 -4.98 -13.76 13.44
C THR A 78 -5.99 -13.64 12.30
N ARG A 79 -7.07 -14.43 12.33
CA ARG A 79 -8.13 -14.37 11.31
C ARG A 79 -8.80 -13.01 11.28
N LYS A 80 -9.10 -12.43 12.45
CA LYS A 80 -9.67 -11.08 12.55
C LYS A 80 -8.75 -10.04 11.92
N LYS A 81 -7.44 -10.08 12.22
CA LYS A 81 -6.43 -9.18 11.62
C LYS A 81 -6.30 -9.35 10.10
N ILE A 82 -6.30 -10.58 9.61
CA ILE A 82 -6.24 -10.87 8.16
C ILE A 82 -7.43 -10.23 7.44
N LEU A 83 -8.63 -10.37 8.01
CA LEU A 83 -9.85 -9.78 7.45
C LEU A 83 -9.81 -8.25 7.51
N SER A 84 -9.62 -7.66 8.70
CA SER A 84 -9.66 -6.22 8.90
C SER A 84 -8.58 -5.48 8.09
N SER A 85 -7.37 -6.05 8.00
CA SER A 85 -6.28 -5.48 7.19
C SER A 85 -6.59 -5.36 5.70
N ARG A 86 -7.62 -6.03 5.21
CA ARG A 86 -8.09 -6.00 3.81
C ARG A 86 -9.36 -5.17 3.67
N SER A 87 -10.37 -5.42 4.51
CA SER A 87 -11.65 -4.71 4.41
C SER A 87 -11.49 -3.22 4.72
N ASP A 88 -10.81 -2.90 5.82
CA ASP A 88 -10.83 -1.56 6.39
C ASP A 88 -9.90 -0.64 5.58
N SER A 89 -8.75 -1.17 5.17
CA SER A 89 -7.81 -0.47 4.30
C SER A 89 -8.37 -0.25 2.88
N SER A 90 -9.08 -1.24 2.31
CA SER A 90 -9.74 -1.06 1.01
C SER A 90 -10.85 -0.02 1.09
N ARG A 91 -11.66 -0.05 2.16
CA ARG A 91 -12.71 0.96 2.38
C ARG A 91 -12.11 2.37 2.51
N PHE A 92 -11.05 2.51 3.31
CA PHE A 92 -10.36 3.80 3.47
C PHE A 92 -9.75 4.35 2.18
N LEU A 93 -9.32 3.50 1.24
CA LEU A 93 -8.83 3.95 -0.06
C LEU A 93 -9.94 4.34 -1.03
N PHE A 94 -11.16 3.84 -0.81
CA PHE A 94 -12.29 4.04 -1.70
C PHE A 94 -13.13 5.27 -1.33
N GLU A 95 -13.34 5.49 -0.02
CA GLU A 95 -14.07 6.63 0.53
C GLU A 95 -13.26 7.93 0.48
#